data_AF-A0A8C2ZV46-F1
#
_entry.id   AF-A0A8C2ZV46-F1
#
_cell.length_a   1.000
_cell.length_b   1.000
_cell.length_c   1.000
_cell.angle_alpha   90.00
_cell.angle_beta   90.00
_cell.angle_gamma   90.00
#
_symmetry.space_group_name_H-M   'P 1'
#
loop_
_entity.id
_entity.type
_entity.pdbx_description
1 polymer ?
#
loop_
_entity_poly.entity_id
_entity_poly.type
_entity_poly.pdbx_seq_one_letter_code
_entity_poly.pdbx_strand_id
1 'polypeptide(L)'
;MSVLRRTFGVDYQVVNTDRDMTFSPPAKKKRQRFVEKNGRCNVQHGNLGGETSRYISDLFTTLVDLKWRWNLLIFILTYTVAWLVMASMWWVIAYIRGDLSHGGHDSSYTPCVANVYNFPSAFLFFIETEATIGYGYRYITEKCPEGIILFLFQSLLGSIVDAFLIGCMFIKMSQPKKRAETLMFSQDAVISQRDGKLCLMFRVGNLRNSHMVSAQIRCKLIKSRQTPEGEFLPLDQCELDVGFGTGADQLFLVSPLTICHEINTKSPFFDLSQRSLVNEQFEIVVILEGIVETTG
;
A
#
# COMPACT_ATOMS: atom_id res chain seq x y z
N MET A 1 51.24 -46.56 -55.55
CA MET A 1 50.78 -46.67 -54.14
C MET A 1 49.59 -45.74 -53.99
N SER A 2 48.36 -46.22 -54.21
CA SER A 2 47.39 -46.57 -53.15
C SER A 2 47.04 -45.35 -52.29
N VAL A 3 45.81 -44.85 -52.13
CA VAL A 3 44.44 -45.42 -52.15
C VAL A 3 43.57 -44.19 -51.76
N LEU A 4 42.53 -43.73 -52.48
CA LEU A 4 41.13 -44.13 -52.30
C LEU A 4 40.20 -43.37 -53.26
N ARG A 5 39.41 -44.17 -53.97
CA ARG A 5 38.23 -43.87 -54.77
C ARG A 5 37.04 -43.75 -53.81
N ARG A 6 36.23 -42.69 -53.88
CA ARG A 6 34.87 -42.70 -53.31
C ARG A 6 33.86 -42.13 -54.31
N THR A 7 32.99 -43.04 -54.70
CA THR A 7 31.86 -42.95 -55.61
C THR A 7 30.66 -42.30 -54.94
N PHE A 8 29.96 -41.49 -55.73
CA PHE A 8 28.60 -41.01 -55.51
C PHE A 8 27.63 -42.15 -55.18
N GLY A 9 26.76 -41.92 -54.19
CA GLY A 9 25.55 -42.71 -53.96
C GLY A 9 25.13 -42.82 -52.51
N VAL A 10 23.82 -42.66 -52.29
CA VAL A 10 23.04 -43.00 -51.09
C VAL A 10 22.92 -41.88 -50.04
N ASP A 11 21.80 -41.15 -50.10
CA ASP A 11 20.93 -40.86 -48.95
C ASP A 11 19.59 -40.29 -49.45
N TYR A 12 18.80 -41.15 -50.11
CA TYR A 12 17.35 -40.94 -50.23
C TYR A 12 16.70 -41.58 -49.00
N GLN A 13 16.27 -40.77 -48.03
CA GLN A 13 15.41 -41.26 -46.94
C GLN A 13 13.94 -41.18 -47.37
N VAL A 14 13.31 -42.35 -47.48
CA VAL A 14 11.86 -42.48 -47.61
C VAL A 14 11.24 -42.14 -46.27
N VAL A 15 10.49 -41.03 -46.20
CA VAL A 15 9.73 -40.64 -45.00
C VAL A 15 8.52 -41.56 -44.89
N ASN A 16 8.56 -42.46 -43.91
CA ASN A 16 7.45 -43.36 -43.57
C ASN A 16 6.34 -42.56 -42.87
N THR A 17 5.17 -42.44 -43.48
CA THR A 17 4.00 -41.70 -42.97
C THR A 17 3.11 -42.53 -42.03
N ASP A 18 3.70 -43.22 -41.06
CA ASP A 18 2.95 -43.99 -40.04
C ASP A 18 3.42 -43.66 -38.62
N ARG A 19 3.33 -42.37 -38.27
CA ARG A 19 3.28 -41.95 -36.87
C ARG A 19 2.17 -40.90 -36.73
N ASP A 20 1.11 -41.29 -36.04
CA ASP A 20 0.18 -40.38 -35.38
C ASP A 20 0.99 -39.44 -34.47
N MET A 21 1.48 -38.34 -35.04
CA MET A 21 1.94 -37.20 -34.27
C MET A 21 0.69 -36.51 -33.76
N THR A 22 0.29 -36.86 -32.54
CA THR A 22 -0.60 -36.02 -31.72
C THR A 22 0.09 -34.66 -31.54
N PHE A 23 -0.21 -33.74 -32.46
CA PHE A 23 0.18 -32.34 -32.34
C PHE A 23 -0.53 -31.77 -31.12
N SER A 24 0.18 -31.78 -29.99
CA SER A 24 -0.24 -31.11 -28.77
C SER A 24 -0.19 -29.61 -29.07
N PRO A 25 -1.33 -28.88 -29.09
CA PRO A 25 -1.29 -27.46 -29.36
C PRO A 25 -0.41 -26.79 -28.30
N PRO A 26 0.43 -25.81 -28.67
CA PRO A 26 1.27 -25.11 -27.71
C PRO A 26 0.37 -24.55 -26.60
N ALA A 27 0.70 -24.86 -25.35
CA ALA A 27 -0.03 -24.37 -24.20
C ALA A 27 -0.15 -22.85 -24.30
N LYS A 28 -1.39 -22.35 -24.48
CA LYS A 28 -1.66 -20.90 -24.55
C LYS A 28 -1.03 -20.27 -23.31
N LYS A 29 0.00 -19.43 -23.50
CA LYS A 29 0.59 -18.66 -22.40
C LYS A 29 -0.55 -17.87 -21.75
N LYS A 30 -0.87 -18.21 -20.50
CA LYS A 30 -1.90 -17.49 -19.73
C LYS A 30 -1.42 -16.04 -19.58
N ARG A 31 -2.15 -15.11 -20.21
CA ARG A 31 -1.92 -13.68 -20.04
C ARG A 31 -1.98 -13.35 -18.54
N GLN A 32 -1.04 -12.54 -18.07
CA GLN A 32 -0.98 -12.12 -16.68
C GLN A 32 -2.22 -11.27 -16.38
N ARG A 33 -2.88 -11.51 -15.23
CA ARG A 33 -4.06 -10.73 -14.82
C ARG A 33 -3.68 -9.30 -14.48
N PHE A 34 -4.59 -8.38 -14.78
CA PHE A 34 -4.49 -6.97 -14.40
C PHE A 34 -4.73 -6.78 -12.90
N VAL A 35 -5.73 -7.49 -12.34
CA VAL A 35 -6.02 -7.50 -10.90
C VAL A 35 -6.01 -8.94 -10.37
N GLU A 36 -5.29 -9.16 -9.28
CA GLU A 36 -5.32 -10.44 -8.59
C GLU A 36 -6.67 -10.70 -7.92
N LYS A 37 -7.00 -11.97 -7.63
CA LYS A 37 -8.25 -12.34 -6.94
C LYS A 37 -8.38 -11.76 -5.51
N ASN A 38 -7.29 -11.26 -4.93
CA ASN A 38 -7.24 -10.56 -3.65
C ASN A 38 -7.43 -9.03 -3.78
N GLY A 39 -7.68 -8.51 -4.99
CA GLY A 39 -7.85 -7.09 -5.27
C GLY A 39 -6.56 -6.30 -5.50
N ARG A 40 -5.37 -6.92 -5.44
CA ARG A 40 -4.11 -6.24 -5.72
C ARG A 40 -3.94 -5.99 -7.21
N CYS A 41 -3.67 -4.75 -7.59
CA CYS A 41 -3.32 -4.39 -8.96
C CYS A 41 -1.93 -4.92 -9.31
N ASN A 42 -1.85 -5.72 -10.37
CA ASN A 42 -0.60 -6.28 -10.86
C ASN A 42 -0.06 -5.43 -12.02
N VAL A 43 0.19 -4.16 -11.72
CA VAL A 43 0.74 -3.17 -12.66
C VAL A 43 2.01 -2.60 -12.03
N GLN A 44 3.13 -2.79 -12.72
CA GLN A 44 4.37 -2.10 -12.38
C GLN A 44 4.42 -0.81 -13.20
N HIS A 45 4.46 0.34 -12.52
CA HIS A 45 4.64 1.62 -13.18
C HIS A 45 6.08 1.66 -13.73
N GLY A 46 6.23 1.79 -15.04
CA GLY A 46 7.54 1.88 -15.69
C GLY A 46 8.06 3.33 -15.69
N ASN A 47 9.34 3.51 -15.35
CA ASN A 47 10.15 4.72 -15.55
C ASN A 47 9.40 6.07 -15.41
N LEU A 48 8.82 6.31 -14.24
CA LEU A 48 8.43 7.66 -13.86
C LEU A 48 9.70 8.40 -13.40
N GLY A 49 10.30 9.20 -14.29
CA GLY A 49 11.44 10.04 -13.92
C GLY A 49 11.12 10.94 -12.71
N GLY A 50 11.95 10.86 -11.66
CA GLY A 50 11.84 11.70 -10.46
C GLY A 50 10.93 11.17 -9.34
N GLU A 51 10.64 9.87 -9.29
CA GLU A 51 9.79 9.24 -8.25
C GLU A 51 10.23 9.58 -6.82
N THR A 52 11.52 9.43 -6.49
CA THR A 52 12.02 9.65 -5.12
C THR A 52 11.80 11.08 -4.63
N SER A 53 11.93 12.08 -5.50
CA SER A 53 11.70 13.48 -5.15
C SER A 53 10.22 13.77 -4.86
N ARG A 54 9.29 13.11 -5.57
CA ARG A 54 7.85 13.29 -5.36
C ARG A 54 7.37 12.60 -4.09
N TYR A 55 7.89 11.42 -3.78
CA TYR A 55 7.62 10.74 -2.50
C TYR A 55 8.14 11.54 -1.30
N ILE A 56 9.31 12.20 -1.41
CA ILE A 56 9.83 13.06 -0.34
C ILE A 56 9.02 14.35 -0.20
N SER A 57 8.52 14.92 -1.31
CA SER A 57 7.62 16.09 -1.24
C SER A 57 6.28 15.77 -0.57
N ASP A 58 5.85 14.50 -0.59
CA ASP A 58 4.66 14.00 0.07
C ASP A 58 5.00 13.05 1.22
N LEU A 59 5.87 13.54 2.12
CA LEU A 59 6.38 12.77 3.27
C LEU A 59 5.24 12.29 4.17
N PHE A 60 4.18 13.10 4.32
CA PHE A 60 3.06 12.80 5.20
C PHE A 60 2.26 11.59 4.71
N THR A 61 1.80 11.59 3.46
CA THR A 61 1.04 10.44 2.92
C THR A 61 1.93 9.20 2.88
N THR A 62 3.20 9.36 2.50
CA THR A 62 4.18 8.27 2.46
C THR A 62 4.33 7.61 3.82
N LEU A 63 4.44 8.38 4.91
CA LEU A 63 4.56 7.86 6.26
C LEU A 63 3.29 7.11 6.72
N VAL A 64 2.11 7.66 6.40
CA VAL A 64 0.83 7.02 6.72
C VAL A 64 0.64 5.72 5.91
N ASP A 65 1.14 5.64 4.67
CA ASP A 65 0.97 4.46 3.82
C ASP A 65 1.98 3.34 4.07
N LEU A 66 3.12 3.62 4.71
CA LEU A 66 4.10 2.61 5.09
C LEU A 66 3.52 1.49 5.97
N LYS A 67 4.12 0.30 5.95
CA LYS A 67 3.71 -0.79 6.86
C LYS A 67 3.97 -0.37 8.31
N TRP A 68 3.15 -0.85 9.24
CA TRP A 68 3.29 -0.57 10.69
C TRP A 68 4.71 -0.75 11.23
N ARG A 69 5.42 -1.81 10.81
CA ARG A 69 6.80 -2.07 11.24
C ARG A 69 7.76 -0.94 10.84
N TRP A 70 7.69 -0.49 9.60
CA TRP A 70 8.54 0.60 9.09
C TRP A 70 8.13 1.95 9.66
N ASN A 71 6.83 2.17 9.81
CA ASN A 71 6.30 3.37 10.45
C ASN A 71 6.82 3.52 11.89
N LEU A 72 6.66 2.48 12.72
CA LEU A 72 7.15 2.46 14.10
C LEU A 72 8.67 2.60 14.17
N LEU A 73 9.41 1.93 13.27
CA LEU A 73 10.86 2.05 13.20
C LEU A 73 11.30 3.48 12.91
N ILE A 74 10.69 4.15 11.92
CA ILE A 74 10.99 5.53 11.57
C ILE A 74 10.72 6.44 12.78
N PHE A 75 9.59 6.28 13.48
CA PHE A 75 9.30 7.07 14.66
C PHE A 75 10.32 6.86 15.78
N ILE A 76 10.64 5.60 16.12
CA ILE A 76 11.64 5.30 17.15
C ILE A 76 12.99 5.89 16.77
N LEU A 77 13.39 5.77 15.50
CA LEU A 77 14.67 6.31 15.03
C LEU A 77 14.70 7.85 15.11
N THR A 78 13.65 8.52 14.63
CA THR A 78 13.55 9.99 14.68
C THR A 78 13.57 10.51 16.11
N TYR A 79 12.82 9.89 17.04
CA TYR A 79 12.85 10.24 18.45
C TYR A 79 14.24 10.01 19.05
N THR A 80 14.84 8.85 18.80
CA THR A 80 16.18 8.54 19.33
C THR A 80 17.22 9.55 18.85
N VAL A 81 17.21 9.90 17.56
CA VAL A 81 18.13 10.91 17.00
C VAL A 81 17.87 12.29 17.61
N ALA A 82 16.62 12.74 17.65
CA ALA A 82 16.27 14.04 18.22
C ALA A 82 16.65 14.14 19.71
N TRP A 83 16.39 13.09 20.48
CA TRP A 83 16.73 13.00 21.91
C TRP A 83 18.23 13.01 22.14
N LEU A 84 19.00 12.27 21.34
CA LEU A 84 20.46 12.29 21.43
C LEU A 84 21.04 13.67 21.08
N VAL A 85 20.48 14.33 20.06
CA VAL A 85 20.90 15.70 19.68
C VAL A 85 20.60 16.69 20.82
N MET A 86 19.38 16.66 21.39
CA MET A 86 19.02 17.57 22.48
C MET A 86 19.82 17.29 23.77
N ALA A 87 20.01 16.03 24.13
CA ALA A 87 20.87 15.64 25.25
C ALA A 87 22.33 16.05 25.04
N SER A 88 22.83 15.98 23.80
CA SER A 88 24.18 16.45 23.47
C SER A 88 24.32 17.96 23.64
N MET A 89 23.29 18.75 23.34
CA MET A 89 23.30 20.20 23.59
C MET A 89 23.38 20.51 25.08
N TRP A 90 22.61 19.80 25.92
CA TRP A 90 22.72 19.92 27.38
C TRP A 90 24.11 19.55 27.90
N TRP A 91 24.69 18.47 27.38
CA TRP A 91 26.04 18.05 27.75
C TRP A 91 27.10 19.07 27.31
N VAL A 92 26.95 19.67 26.12
CA VAL A 92 27.84 20.72 25.60
C VAL A 92 27.76 21.99 26.45
N ILE A 93 26.57 22.43 26.88
CA ILE A 93 26.42 23.57 27.79
C ILE A 93 27.16 23.30 29.10
N ALA A 94 26.94 22.12 29.70
CA ALA A 94 27.65 21.72 30.92
C ALA A 94 29.18 21.69 30.70
N TYR A 95 29.63 21.25 29.52
CA TYR A 95 31.06 21.17 29.19
C TYR A 95 31.69 22.56 29.04
N ILE A 96 31.05 23.46 28.29
CA ILE A 96 31.56 24.82 28.05
C ILE A 96 31.63 25.62 29.36
N ARG A 97 30.66 25.45 30.26
CA ARG A 97 30.68 26.11 31.58
C ARG A 97 31.66 25.48 32.57
N GLY A 98 32.18 24.30 32.28
CA GLY A 98 33.03 23.54 33.21
C GLY A 98 32.24 22.86 34.34
N ASP A 99 30.92 22.68 34.20
CA ASP A 99 30.09 22.03 35.21
C ASP A 99 30.50 20.56 35.43
N LEU A 100 31.02 19.90 34.39
CA LEU A 100 31.53 18.52 34.47
C LEU A 100 32.81 18.40 35.31
N SER A 101 33.68 19.42 35.34
CA SER A 101 34.96 19.35 36.06
C SER A 101 34.85 19.68 37.54
N HIS A 102 33.83 20.46 37.93
CA HIS A 102 33.63 20.89 39.32
C HIS A 102 32.89 19.85 40.18
N GLY A 103 32.46 18.73 39.60
CA GLY A 103 32.22 17.45 40.29
C GLY A 103 31.35 17.49 41.56
N GLY A 104 30.46 18.47 41.73
CA GLY A 104 29.59 18.59 42.91
C GLY A 104 30.30 18.79 44.27
N HIS A 105 31.61 19.07 44.29
CA HIS A 105 32.40 19.14 45.52
C HIS A 105 32.77 20.56 45.98
N ASP A 106 32.48 21.58 45.17
CA ASP A 106 32.71 22.98 45.53
C ASP A 106 31.41 23.67 45.97
N SER A 107 31.26 23.96 47.26
CA SER A 107 30.06 24.60 47.83
C SER A 107 29.84 26.04 47.36
N SER A 108 30.87 26.66 46.75
CA SER A 108 30.81 28.03 46.23
C SER A 108 30.40 28.11 44.76
N TYR A 109 30.34 27.00 44.02
CA TYR A 109 30.01 26.99 42.59
C TYR A 109 28.59 26.48 42.36
N THR A 110 27.80 27.23 41.58
CA THR A 110 26.42 26.86 41.22
C THR A 110 26.37 26.43 39.76
N PRO A 111 26.20 25.14 39.45
CA PRO A 111 26.16 24.65 38.08
C PRO A 111 24.87 25.11 37.36
N CYS A 112 24.88 25.08 36.03
CA CYS A 112 23.69 25.40 35.25
C CYS A 112 22.56 24.39 35.49
N VAL A 113 22.89 23.10 35.47
CA VAL A 113 21.98 22.01 35.84
C VAL A 113 22.58 21.25 37.01
N ALA A 114 21.84 21.18 38.11
CA ALA A 114 22.28 20.45 39.28
C ALA A 114 22.40 18.95 38.98
N ASN A 115 23.45 18.32 39.51
CA ASN A 115 23.67 16.87 39.47
C ASN A 115 23.80 16.26 38.05
N VAL A 116 24.40 17.03 37.12
CA VAL A 116 24.81 16.56 35.79
C VAL A 116 26.34 16.49 35.74
N TYR A 117 26.88 15.27 35.68
CA TYR A 117 28.32 14.99 35.77
C TYR A 117 28.91 14.30 34.53
N ASN A 118 28.07 13.74 33.68
CA ASN A 118 28.45 12.99 32.47
C ASN A 118 27.30 12.97 31.44
N PHE A 119 27.58 12.49 30.22
CA PHE A 119 26.56 12.43 29.17
C PHE A 119 25.29 11.64 29.57
N PRO A 120 25.38 10.45 30.21
CA PRO A 120 24.18 9.76 30.70
C PRO A 120 23.33 10.59 31.67
N SER A 121 23.94 11.35 32.58
CA SER A 121 23.20 12.22 33.49
C SER A 121 22.54 13.42 32.78
N ALA A 122 23.15 13.95 31.72
CA ALA A 122 22.54 14.98 30.87
C ALA A 122 21.38 14.41 30.04
N PHE A 123 21.52 13.18 29.53
CA PHE A 123 20.46 12.46 28.83
C PHE A 123 19.26 12.16 29.73
N LEU A 124 19.51 11.73 30.97
CA LEU A 124 18.46 11.53 31.96
C LEU A 124 17.75 12.85 32.29
N PHE A 125 18.50 13.94 32.51
CA PHE A 125 17.90 15.26 32.71
C PHE A 125 17.02 15.71 31.53
N PHE A 126 17.51 15.51 30.30
CA PHE A 126 16.74 15.79 29.09
C PHE A 126 15.43 14.99 29.06
N ILE A 127 15.46 13.68 29.31
CA ILE A 127 14.27 12.82 29.34
C ILE A 127 13.31 13.24 30.46
N GLU A 128 13.82 13.50 31.66
CA GLU A 128 13.01 13.92 32.81
C GLU A 128 12.24 15.20 32.51
N THR A 129 12.88 16.11 31.77
CA THR A 129 12.32 17.39 31.34
C THR A 129 11.30 17.21 30.21
N GLU A 130 11.67 16.47 29.16
CA GLU A 130 10.86 16.27 27.96
C GLU A 130 9.60 15.46 28.24
N ALA A 131 9.75 14.34 28.96
CA ALA A 131 8.63 13.50 29.36
C ALA A 131 7.83 14.11 30.52
N THR A 132 8.21 15.31 30.99
CA THR A 132 7.57 16.02 32.11
C THR A 132 7.50 15.20 33.40
N ILE A 133 8.44 14.27 33.58
CA ILE A 133 8.51 13.41 34.78
C ILE A 133 9.02 14.21 35.97
N GLY A 134 10.09 14.99 35.75
CA GLY A 134 10.63 15.94 36.72
C GLY A 134 10.88 15.37 38.11
N TYR A 135 11.75 14.37 38.25
CA TYR A 135 12.06 13.75 39.56
C TYR A 135 12.58 14.74 40.61
N GLY A 136 13.08 15.91 40.18
CA GLY A 136 13.56 16.98 41.07
C GLY A 136 15.00 16.79 41.56
N TYR A 137 15.63 15.64 41.30
CA TYR A 137 17.05 15.42 41.58
C TYR A 137 17.95 16.26 40.67
N ARG A 138 17.51 16.53 39.43
CA ARG A 138 18.21 17.40 38.46
C ARG A 138 17.29 18.57 38.12
N TYR A 139 17.79 19.78 38.26
CA TYR A 139 17.02 21.00 38.01
C TYR A 139 17.92 22.11 37.47
N ILE A 140 17.31 23.01 36.69
CA ILE A 140 17.97 24.18 36.10
C ILE A 140 18.10 25.27 37.14
N THR A 141 19.26 25.92 37.21
CA THR A 141 19.49 27.08 38.08
C THR A 141 19.32 28.39 37.29
N GLU A 142 19.01 29.47 38.00
CA GLU A 142 18.87 30.83 37.44
C GLU A 142 20.18 31.45 36.92
N LYS A 143 21.32 30.77 37.06
CA LYS A 143 22.65 31.29 36.72
C LYS A 143 23.01 31.15 35.24
N CYS A 144 22.24 30.38 34.46
CA CYS A 144 22.50 30.13 33.04
C CYS A 144 21.31 30.51 32.15
N PRO A 145 21.30 31.71 31.54
CA PRO A 145 20.22 32.10 30.62
C PRO A 145 20.17 31.21 29.37
N GLU A 146 21.29 30.67 28.90
CA GLU A 146 21.34 29.75 27.75
C GLU A 146 20.65 28.41 28.03
N GLY A 147 20.72 27.91 29.28
CA GLY A 147 19.99 26.70 29.69
C GLY A 147 18.48 26.93 29.72
N ILE A 148 18.04 28.11 30.16
CA ILE A 148 16.62 28.50 30.12
C ILE A 148 16.12 28.61 28.68
N ILE A 149 16.90 29.21 27.78
CA ILE A 149 16.55 29.31 26.35
C ILE A 149 16.47 27.92 25.71
N LEU A 150 17.45 27.05 25.99
CA LEU A 150 17.43 25.68 25.49
C LEU A 150 16.21 24.90 26.00
N PHE A 151 15.87 25.06 27.29
CA PHE A 151 14.68 24.45 27.88
C PHE A 151 13.38 24.92 27.21
N LEU A 152 13.23 26.22 26.96
CA LEU A 152 12.04 26.76 26.28
C LEU A 152 11.94 26.24 24.84
N PHE A 153 13.06 26.23 24.12
CA PHE A 153 13.13 25.72 22.75
C PHE A 153 12.81 24.22 22.69
N GLN A 154 13.38 23.44 23.62
CA GLN A 154 13.12 22.03 23.77
C GLN A 154 11.62 21.78 24.00
N SER A 155 11.01 22.44 24.99
CA SER A 155 9.60 22.24 25.33
C SER A 155 8.67 22.56 24.15
N LEU A 156 8.96 23.63 23.39
CA LEU A 156 8.19 23.98 22.20
C LEU A 156 8.35 22.93 21.10
N LEU A 157 9.58 22.53 20.76
CA LEU A 157 9.81 21.53 19.72
C LEU A 157 9.24 20.16 20.09
N GLY A 158 9.40 19.74 21.35
CA GLY A 158 8.87 18.48 21.88
C GLY A 158 7.37 18.37 21.67
N SER A 159 6.64 19.39 22.09
CA SER A 159 5.17 19.44 21.92
C SER A 159 4.72 19.38 20.45
N ILE A 160 5.47 20.01 19.53
CA ILE A 160 5.18 19.97 18.09
C ILE A 160 5.40 18.56 17.54
N VAL A 161 6.50 17.90 17.91
CA VAL A 161 6.83 16.55 17.46
C VAL A 161 5.82 15.52 18.00
N ASP A 162 5.44 15.64 19.28
CA ASP A 162 4.43 14.77 19.89
C ASP A 162 3.06 14.93 19.23
N ALA A 163 2.62 16.17 18.96
CA ALA A 163 1.39 16.44 18.24
C ALA A 163 1.38 15.81 16.85
N PHE A 164 2.52 15.89 16.12
CA PHE A 164 2.65 15.29 14.80
C PHE A 164 2.61 13.75 14.86
N LEU A 165 3.28 13.12 15.83
CA LEU A 165 3.26 11.66 15.99
C LEU A 165 1.85 11.16 16.30
N ILE A 166 1.16 11.78 17.27
CA ILE A 166 -0.20 11.40 17.64
C ILE A 166 -1.13 11.57 16.44
N GLY A 167 -1.03 12.68 15.71
CA GLY A 167 -1.80 12.94 14.50
C GLY A 167 -1.58 11.88 13.40
N CYS A 168 -0.32 11.55 13.12
CA CYS A 168 0.03 10.52 12.15
C CYS A 168 -0.48 9.13 12.56
N MET A 169 -0.35 8.77 13.83
CA MET A 169 -0.84 7.48 14.35
C MET A 169 -2.36 7.39 14.30
N PHE A 170 -3.05 8.46 14.68
CA PHE A 170 -4.50 8.54 14.61
C PHE A 170 -4.99 8.34 13.16
N ILE A 171 -4.42 9.07 12.20
CA ILE A 171 -4.80 8.95 10.78
C ILE A 171 -4.51 7.54 10.26
N LYS A 172 -3.36 6.95 10.61
CA LYS A 172 -3.02 5.59 10.21
C LYS A 172 -3.96 4.55 10.81
N MET A 173 -4.38 4.71 12.06
CA MET A 173 -5.38 3.83 12.70
C MET A 173 -6.76 3.97 12.08
N SER A 174 -7.11 5.17 11.64
CA SER A 174 -8.38 5.47 10.97
C SER A 174 -8.45 4.96 9.52
N GLN A 175 -7.33 4.54 8.91
CA GLN A 175 -7.35 3.99 7.55
C GLN A 175 -8.12 2.65 7.48
N PRO A 176 -9.12 2.52 6.60
CA PRO A 176 -9.98 1.33 6.52
C PRO A 176 -9.35 0.13 5.79
N LYS A 177 -8.01 0.07 5.64
CA LYS A 177 -7.31 -0.95 4.81
C LYS A 177 -7.62 -2.40 5.21
N LYS A 178 -7.80 -2.68 6.50
CA LYS A 178 -8.14 -4.03 7.00
C LYS A 178 -9.60 -4.45 6.74
N ARG A 179 -10.49 -3.51 6.37
CA ARG A 179 -11.91 -3.83 6.15
C ARG A 179 -12.21 -4.27 4.71
N ALA A 180 -11.39 -3.89 3.74
CA ALA A 180 -11.47 -4.47 2.39
C ALA A 180 -11.36 -6.01 2.41
N GLU A 181 -10.61 -6.57 3.37
CA GLU A 181 -10.49 -8.02 3.58
C GLU A 181 -11.79 -8.68 4.10
N THR A 182 -12.72 -7.92 4.66
CA THR A 182 -14.02 -8.44 5.16
C THR A 182 -15.13 -8.44 4.10
N LEU A 183 -14.89 -7.79 2.96
CA LEU A 183 -15.74 -7.87 1.79
C LEU A 183 -15.31 -9.07 0.95
N MET A 184 -16.26 -9.95 0.63
CA MET A 184 -16.01 -11.14 -0.16
C MET A 184 -16.73 -11.09 -1.49
N PHE A 185 -16.03 -11.56 -2.51
CA PHE A 185 -16.57 -11.85 -3.84
C PHE A 185 -16.63 -13.36 -4.04
N SER A 186 -17.57 -13.84 -4.85
CA SER A 186 -17.55 -15.23 -5.31
C SER A 186 -16.28 -15.52 -6.09
N GLN A 187 -15.73 -16.74 -5.95
CA GLN A 187 -14.52 -17.15 -6.66
C GLN A 187 -14.76 -17.16 -8.19
N ASP A 188 -15.96 -17.61 -8.56
CA ASP A 188 -16.42 -17.74 -9.94
C ASP A 188 -17.64 -16.85 -10.21
N ALA A 189 -17.75 -16.44 -11.47
CA ALA A 189 -18.94 -15.82 -12.03
C ALA A 189 -19.62 -16.83 -12.96
N VAL A 190 -20.95 -16.77 -13.04
CA VAL A 190 -21.75 -17.71 -13.82
C VAL A 190 -22.62 -16.97 -14.81
N ILE A 191 -22.89 -17.58 -15.97
CA ILE A 191 -23.86 -17.09 -16.94
C ILE A 191 -25.05 -18.04 -16.92
N SER A 192 -26.24 -17.50 -16.68
CA SER A 192 -27.48 -18.28 -16.69
C SER A 192 -28.65 -17.40 -17.09
N GLN A 193 -29.75 -18.03 -17.51
CA GLN A 193 -31.02 -17.32 -17.65
C GLN A 193 -31.59 -16.95 -16.28
N ARG A 194 -32.08 -15.72 -16.16
CA ARG A 194 -32.84 -15.19 -15.03
C ARG A 194 -33.96 -14.31 -15.58
N ASP A 195 -35.20 -14.59 -15.20
CA ASP A 195 -36.38 -13.84 -15.67
C ASP A 195 -36.47 -13.72 -17.21
N GLY A 196 -36.12 -14.81 -17.91
CA GLY A 196 -36.14 -14.89 -19.38
C GLY A 196 -34.98 -14.17 -20.09
N LYS A 197 -34.04 -13.59 -19.34
CA LYS A 197 -32.89 -12.85 -19.87
C LYS A 197 -31.59 -13.57 -19.54
N LEU A 198 -30.61 -13.50 -20.45
CA LEU A 198 -29.28 -14.08 -20.20
C LEU A 198 -28.46 -13.11 -19.35
N CYS A 199 -28.00 -13.56 -18.19
CA CYS A 199 -27.33 -12.69 -17.22
C CYS A 199 -25.98 -13.28 -16.79
N LEU A 200 -24.96 -12.43 -16.72
CA LEU A 200 -23.71 -12.71 -16.00
C LEU A 200 -23.90 -12.36 -14.52
N MET A 201 -23.55 -13.29 -13.64
CA MET A 201 -23.83 -13.18 -12.21
C MET A 201 -22.61 -13.52 -11.35
N PHE A 202 -22.44 -12.75 -10.28
CA PHE A 202 -21.46 -13.02 -9.23
C PHE A 202 -22.03 -12.59 -7.88
N ARG A 203 -21.47 -13.11 -6.79
CA ARG A 203 -21.93 -12.76 -5.44
C ARG A 203 -20.97 -11.82 -4.75
N VAL A 204 -21.54 -10.90 -3.98
CA VAL A 204 -20.84 -10.01 -3.07
C VAL A 204 -21.43 -10.17 -1.68
N GLY A 205 -20.60 -10.11 -0.66
CA GLY A 205 -21.05 -10.23 0.72
C GLY A 205 -20.15 -9.49 1.69
N ASN A 206 -20.74 -9.04 2.79
CA ASN A 206 -20.03 -8.47 3.92
C ASN A 206 -19.98 -9.52 5.03
N LEU A 207 -18.79 -9.90 5.47
CA LEU A 207 -18.62 -10.85 6.58
C LEU A 207 -18.92 -10.24 7.95
N ARG A 208 -19.00 -8.91 8.05
CA ARG A 208 -19.15 -8.21 9.33
C ARG A 208 -20.57 -7.69 9.51
N ASN A 209 -21.03 -7.68 10.76
CA ASN A 209 -22.34 -7.12 11.15
C ASN A 209 -22.43 -5.58 11.01
N SER A 210 -21.30 -4.88 10.80
CA SER A 210 -21.32 -3.43 10.58
C SER A 210 -21.80 -3.12 9.17
N HIS A 211 -22.73 -2.18 9.05
CA HIS A 211 -23.28 -1.80 7.75
C HIS A 211 -22.29 -0.98 6.93
N MET A 212 -22.37 -1.13 5.61
CA MET A 212 -21.67 -0.28 4.65
C MET A 212 -22.68 0.71 4.10
N VAL A 213 -22.44 1.99 4.35
CA VAL A 213 -23.30 3.09 3.89
C VAL A 213 -22.92 3.43 2.46
N SER A 214 -23.92 3.66 1.61
CA SER A 214 -23.73 4.02 0.19
C SER A 214 -22.86 3.03 -0.58
N ALA A 215 -23.09 1.73 -0.42
CA ALA A 215 -22.38 0.71 -1.18
C ALA A 215 -22.76 0.79 -2.67
N GLN A 216 -21.78 0.94 -3.54
CA GLN A 216 -21.95 1.00 -5.00
C GLN A 216 -21.06 -0.03 -5.69
N ILE A 217 -21.62 -0.74 -6.66
CA ILE A 217 -20.90 -1.75 -7.43
C ILE A 217 -20.65 -1.26 -8.86
N ARG A 218 -19.40 -1.39 -9.32
CA ARG A 218 -19.00 -1.11 -10.70
C ARG A 218 -18.33 -2.33 -11.29
N CYS A 219 -18.54 -2.54 -12.58
CA CYS A 219 -17.91 -3.64 -13.31
C CYS A 219 -17.25 -3.10 -14.57
N LYS A 220 -16.01 -3.52 -14.82
CA LYS A 220 -15.24 -3.16 -16.01
C LYS A 220 -14.74 -4.41 -16.72
N LEU A 221 -14.97 -4.47 -18.02
CA LEU A 221 -14.35 -5.42 -18.93
C LEU A 221 -13.02 -4.84 -19.42
N ILE A 222 -11.94 -5.58 -19.20
CA ILE A 222 -10.60 -5.25 -19.68
C ILE A 222 -10.24 -6.20 -20.80
N LYS A 223 -10.04 -5.67 -22.01
CA LYS A 223 -9.66 -6.43 -23.20
C LYS A 223 -8.74 -5.58 -24.08
N SER A 224 -7.84 -6.23 -24.81
CA SER A 224 -7.09 -5.54 -25.88
C SER A 224 -7.98 -5.39 -27.12
N ARG A 225 -8.05 -4.18 -27.67
CA ARG A 225 -8.87 -3.88 -28.85
C ARG A 225 -8.05 -3.05 -29.85
N GLN A 226 -8.32 -3.23 -31.14
CA GLN A 226 -7.87 -2.31 -32.18
C GLN A 226 -9.06 -1.46 -32.62
N THR A 227 -8.88 -0.14 -32.69
CA THR A 227 -9.93 0.77 -33.14
C THR A 227 -10.11 0.70 -34.66
N PRO A 228 -11.26 1.12 -35.21
CA PRO A 228 -11.46 1.20 -36.66
C PRO A 228 -10.41 2.06 -37.38
N GLU A 229 -9.84 3.05 -36.70
CA GLU A 229 -8.80 3.95 -37.19
C GLU A 229 -7.39 3.31 -37.17
N GLY A 230 -7.27 2.10 -36.64
CA GLY A 230 -6.02 1.32 -36.60
C GLY A 230 -5.21 1.45 -35.31
N GLU A 231 -5.68 2.21 -34.31
CA GLU A 231 -5.02 2.36 -33.01
C GLU A 231 -5.14 1.08 -32.19
N PHE A 232 -4.03 0.61 -31.63
CA PHE A 232 -4.03 -0.57 -30.75
C PHE A 232 -4.09 -0.15 -29.28
N LEU A 233 -5.18 -0.50 -28.60
CA LEU A 233 -5.40 -0.28 -27.17
C LEU A 233 -5.09 -1.57 -26.40
N PRO A 234 -3.96 -1.66 -25.67
CA PRO A 234 -3.55 -2.90 -25.00
C PRO A 234 -4.48 -3.31 -23.84
N LEU A 235 -5.10 -2.33 -23.17
CA LEU A 235 -5.96 -2.50 -22.00
C LEU A 235 -7.17 -1.56 -22.10
N ASP A 236 -8.01 -1.77 -23.10
CA ASP A 236 -9.27 -1.04 -23.24
C ASP A 236 -10.22 -1.41 -22.09
N GLN A 237 -10.84 -0.40 -21.47
CA GLN A 237 -11.73 -0.57 -20.32
C GLN A 237 -13.15 -0.21 -20.72
N CYS A 238 -14.04 -1.20 -20.80
CA CYS A 238 -15.46 -0.99 -21.07
C CYS A 238 -16.28 -1.22 -19.81
N GLU A 239 -17.19 -0.30 -19.47
CA GLU A 239 -18.08 -0.47 -18.32
C GLU A 239 -19.19 -1.49 -18.63
N LEU A 240 -19.49 -2.34 -17.66
CA LEU A 240 -20.59 -3.31 -17.71
C LEU A 240 -21.74 -2.80 -16.84
N ASP A 241 -22.89 -2.58 -17.46
CA ASP A 241 -24.07 -2.07 -16.76
C ASP A 241 -24.63 -3.11 -15.77
N VAL A 242 -24.57 -2.79 -14.49
CA VAL A 242 -25.11 -3.59 -13.38
C VAL A 242 -26.32 -2.93 -12.74
N GLY A 243 -26.98 -2.02 -13.47
CA GLY A 243 -28.19 -1.31 -13.02
C GLY A 243 -27.94 0.15 -12.65
N PHE A 244 -26.94 0.80 -13.27
CA PHE A 244 -26.63 2.22 -12.99
C PHE A 244 -27.82 3.13 -13.34
N GLY A 245 -28.47 2.88 -14.47
CA GLY A 245 -29.62 3.69 -14.91
C GLY A 245 -30.88 3.54 -14.04
N THR A 246 -30.99 2.44 -13.28
CA THR A 246 -32.13 2.16 -12.39
C THR A 246 -31.81 2.44 -10.92
N GLY A 247 -30.56 2.77 -10.59
CA GLY A 247 -30.07 2.88 -9.22
C GLY A 247 -29.90 1.53 -8.50
N ALA A 248 -29.97 0.40 -9.22
CA ALA A 248 -29.78 -0.93 -8.65
C ALA A 248 -28.30 -1.27 -8.37
N ASP A 249 -27.38 -0.42 -8.83
CA ASP A 249 -25.97 -0.43 -8.47
C ASP A 249 -25.72 -0.03 -7.00
N GLN A 250 -26.69 0.67 -6.38
CA GLN A 250 -26.69 0.99 -4.96
C GLN A 250 -27.19 -0.20 -4.15
N LEU A 251 -26.29 -0.80 -3.38
CA LEU A 251 -26.54 -2.06 -2.69
C LEU A 251 -26.82 -1.82 -1.20
N PHE A 252 -27.78 -2.59 -0.67
CA PHE A 252 -27.97 -2.73 0.77
C PHE A 252 -27.38 -4.07 1.25
N LEU A 253 -26.07 -4.06 1.55
CA LEU A 253 -25.28 -5.27 1.84
C LEU A 253 -25.38 -5.72 3.30
N VAL A 254 -26.53 -6.29 3.67
CA VAL A 254 -26.74 -6.99 4.96
C VAL A 254 -26.57 -8.50 4.82
N SER A 255 -27.04 -9.05 3.70
CA SER A 255 -26.86 -10.46 3.32
C SER A 255 -26.10 -10.53 1.99
N PRO A 256 -25.52 -11.70 1.65
CA PRO A 256 -24.87 -11.86 0.36
C PRO A 256 -25.85 -11.61 -0.80
N LEU A 257 -25.51 -10.65 -1.67
CA LEU A 257 -26.31 -10.28 -2.84
C LEU A 257 -25.71 -10.88 -4.10
N THR A 258 -26.56 -11.29 -5.03
CA THR A 258 -26.15 -11.72 -6.37
C THR A 258 -26.32 -10.55 -7.32
N ILE A 259 -25.20 -10.03 -7.81
CA ILE A 259 -25.16 -8.95 -8.80
C ILE A 259 -25.36 -9.55 -10.18
N CYS A 260 -26.16 -8.88 -11.01
CA CYS A 260 -26.53 -9.35 -12.34
C CYS A 260 -26.21 -8.27 -13.37
N HIS A 261 -25.43 -8.64 -14.39
CA HIS A 261 -25.30 -7.88 -15.62
C HIS A 261 -26.16 -8.56 -16.69
N GLU A 262 -27.17 -7.85 -17.20
CA GLU A 262 -28.01 -8.32 -18.31
C GLU A 262 -27.24 -8.27 -19.63
N ILE A 263 -27.13 -9.40 -20.32
CA ILE A 263 -26.50 -9.48 -21.64
C ILE A 263 -27.55 -9.07 -22.69
N ASN A 264 -27.67 -7.75 -22.87
CA ASN A 264 -28.52 -7.13 -23.90
C ASN A 264 -27.70 -6.75 -25.14
N THR A 265 -28.35 -6.14 -26.15
CA THR A 265 -27.70 -5.72 -27.41
C THR A 265 -26.58 -4.68 -27.24
N LYS A 266 -26.51 -3.99 -26.11
CA LYS A 266 -25.44 -3.03 -25.77
C LYS A 266 -24.29 -3.69 -25.01
N SER A 267 -24.49 -4.90 -24.50
CA SER A 267 -23.47 -5.63 -23.75
C SER A 267 -22.35 -6.11 -24.70
N PRO A 268 -21.08 -6.01 -24.29
CA PRO A 268 -19.97 -6.57 -25.07
C PRO A 268 -20.02 -8.10 -25.16
N PHE A 269 -20.90 -8.75 -24.38
CA PHE A 269 -21.10 -10.20 -24.40
C PHE A 269 -22.22 -10.65 -25.34
N PHE A 270 -22.93 -9.74 -26.02
CA PHE A 270 -24.10 -10.09 -26.83
C PHE A 270 -23.78 -11.09 -27.95
N ASP A 271 -22.67 -10.88 -28.66
CA ASP A 271 -22.26 -11.74 -29.78
C ASP A 271 -21.38 -12.93 -29.35
N LEU A 272 -21.16 -13.11 -28.04
CA LEU A 272 -20.26 -14.14 -27.53
C LEU A 272 -20.98 -15.45 -27.25
N SER A 273 -20.65 -16.48 -28.04
CA SER A 273 -21.08 -17.86 -27.77
C SER A 273 -20.26 -18.52 -26.65
N GLN A 274 -20.78 -19.59 -26.04
CA GLN A 274 -20.04 -20.38 -25.04
C GLN A 274 -18.69 -20.89 -25.57
N ARG A 275 -18.61 -21.28 -26.84
CA ARG A 275 -17.35 -21.74 -27.47
C ARG A 275 -16.35 -20.59 -27.65
N SER A 276 -16.86 -19.41 -28.00
CA SER A 276 -16.04 -18.19 -28.12
C SER A 276 -15.50 -17.74 -26.77
N LEU A 277 -16.32 -17.84 -25.71
CA LEU A 277 -15.96 -17.44 -24.34
C LEU A 277 -14.72 -18.17 -23.81
N VAL A 278 -14.56 -19.46 -24.17
CA VAL A 278 -13.39 -20.27 -23.77
C VAL A 278 -12.11 -19.88 -24.51
N ASN A 279 -12.25 -19.32 -25.72
CA ASN A 279 -11.12 -18.94 -26.57
C ASN A 279 -10.70 -17.48 -26.43
N GLU A 280 -11.64 -16.63 -26.06
CA GLU A 280 -11.46 -15.21 -25.86
C GLU A 280 -10.60 -14.91 -24.63
N GLN A 281 -9.83 -13.81 -24.71
CA GLN A 281 -8.96 -13.36 -23.63
C GLN A 281 -9.42 -11.99 -23.14
N PHE A 282 -10.12 -11.97 -22.02
CA PHE A 282 -10.54 -10.76 -21.34
C PHE A 282 -10.55 -10.99 -19.82
N GLU A 283 -10.65 -9.90 -19.08
CA GLU A 283 -10.76 -9.89 -17.63
C GLU A 283 -11.92 -9.01 -17.20
N ILE A 284 -12.73 -9.47 -16.25
CA ILE A 284 -13.79 -8.67 -15.64
C ILE A 284 -13.30 -8.25 -14.26
N VAL A 285 -13.17 -6.94 -14.07
CA VAL A 285 -12.81 -6.33 -12.79
C VAL A 285 -14.07 -5.79 -12.15
N VAL A 286 -14.34 -6.24 -10.93
CA VAL A 286 -15.48 -5.80 -10.12
C VAL A 286 -14.94 -4.91 -9.00
N ILE A 287 -15.58 -3.77 -8.80
CA ILE A 287 -15.19 -2.77 -7.82
C ILE A 287 -16.41 -2.50 -6.93
N LEU A 288 -16.24 -2.66 -5.62
CA LEU A 288 -17.25 -2.33 -4.62
C LEU A 288 -16.74 -1.12 -3.84
N GLU A 289 -17.41 0.01 -4.01
CA GLU A 289 -17.16 1.26 -3.32
C GLU A 289 -18.18 1.42 -2.19
N GLY A 290 -17.80 2.03 -1.08
CA GLY A 290 -18.73 2.25 0.03
C GLY A 290 -18.05 2.90 1.23
N ILE A 291 -18.86 3.57 2.03
CA ILE A 291 -18.43 4.27 3.23
C ILE A 291 -18.71 3.40 4.44
N VAL A 292 -17.78 3.37 5.39
CA VAL A 292 -17.94 2.60 6.62
C VAL A 292 -18.68 3.45 7.64
N GLU A 293 -19.80 2.94 8.16
CA GLU A 293 -20.67 3.63 9.12
C GLU A 293 -19.92 4.22 10.33
N THR A 294 -18.90 3.52 10.83
CA THR A 294 -18.16 3.92 12.04
C THR A 294 -17.12 5.02 11.81
N THR A 295 -16.69 5.26 10.57
CA THR A 295 -15.63 6.24 10.26
C THR A 295 -16.10 7.41 9.41
N GLY A 296 -17.30 7.32 8.83
CA GLY A 296 -17.85 8.36 7.96
C GLY A 296 -17.16 8.42 6.59
#